data_AF-A0A7M3P6L3-F1
#
_entry.id   AF-A0A7M3P6L3-F1
#
_cell.length_a   1.000
_cell.length_b   1.000
_cell.length_c   1.000
_cell.angle_alpha   90.00
_cell.angle_beta   90.00
_cell.angle_gamma   90.00
#
_symmetry.space_group_name_H-M   'P 1'
#
loop_
_entity.id
_entity.type
_entity.pdbx_description
1 polymer ?
#
loop_
_entity_poly.entity_id
_entity_poly.type
_entity_poly.pdbx_seq_one_letter_code
_entity_poly.pdbx_strand_id
1 'polypeptide(L)'
;MSSPPSDPPPDESGSGDARIPGLLGRTAAVLRRVLRPRRRPLLPRTGTRRRLARERDDCRQERDRWQRHADSYERELTRALRERANLLAWLAALHPSSAVLVADVASGPDDTHLLRIEVGGQQLSWPLPPADLPLFAHVPYAYSVTKDGRAAPDQAAHIRGHTRLLAMEETLFGAPAQAWAAVRPLRPGDR
;
A
#
# COMPACT_ATOMS: atom_id res chain seq x y z
N MET A 1 21.92 21.98 -8.22
CA MET A 1 22.60 22.15 -9.51
C MET A 1 24.03 21.65 -9.33
N SER A 2 24.39 20.52 -9.93
CA SER A 2 25.77 20.02 -9.96
C SER A 2 25.99 19.31 -11.30
N SER A 3 26.94 19.83 -12.07
CA SER A 3 27.35 19.39 -13.41
C SER A 3 28.31 18.18 -13.35
N PRO A 4 28.58 17.49 -14.48
CA PRO A 4 29.12 16.14 -14.55
C PRO A 4 30.66 16.10 -14.67
N PRO A 5 31.31 14.92 -14.54
CA PRO A 5 32.72 14.78 -14.89
C PRO A 5 32.92 14.54 -16.39
N SER A 6 33.79 15.36 -16.97
CA SER A 6 34.45 15.15 -18.26
C SER A 6 35.76 14.40 -18.01
N ASP A 7 36.06 13.39 -18.84
CA ASP A 7 37.42 12.90 -19.05
C ASP A 7 37.79 12.98 -20.54
N PRO A 8 39.01 13.45 -20.88
CA PRO A 8 39.50 13.62 -22.25
C PRO A 8 40.30 12.41 -22.77
N PRO A 9 40.41 12.20 -24.10
CA PRO A 9 41.42 11.33 -24.68
C PRO A 9 42.76 12.07 -24.95
N PRO A 10 43.89 11.35 -25.00
CA PRO A 10 45.23 11.93 -25.01
C PRO A 10 45.70 12.39 -26.41
N ASP A 11 46.56 13.40 -26.38
CA ASP A 11 47.45 13.84 -27.46
C ASP A 11 48.53 12.80 -27.75
N GLU A 12 48.73 12.47 -29.02
CA GLU A 12 50.06 12.08 -29.51
C GLU A 12 50.36 12.75 -30.87
N SER A 13 51.33 13.66 -30.80
CA SER A 13 52.51 13.79 -31.68
C SER A 13 52.30 14.05 -33.18
N GLY A 14 52.71 15.25 -33.58
CA GLY A 14 52.77 15.69 -34.96
C GLY A 14 53.94 15.15 -35.77
N SER A 15 53.84 15.37 -37.08
CA SER A 15 54.97 15.44 -37.99
C SER A 15 54.59 16.24 -39.24
N GLY A 16 55.30 17.35 -39.45
CA GLY A 16 55.84 17.81 -40.74
C GLY A 16 54.91 17.92 -41.96
N ASP A 17 54.50 19.16 -42.24
CA ASP A 17 54.75 19.92 -43.49
C ASP A 17 54.83 19.18 -44.84
N ALA A 18 53.93 19.51 -45.77
CA ALA A 18 54.29 19.96 -47.12
C ALA A 18 53.04 20.44 -47.89
N ARG A 19 53.02 21.72 -48.26
CA ARG A 19 52.12 22.27 -49.28
C ARG A 19 52.57 21.82 -50.68
N ILE A 20 51.69 21.21 -51.47
CA ILE A 20 51.70 21.34 -52.94
C ILE A 20 50.26 21.48 -53.44
N PRO A 21 49.93 22.52 -54.23
CA PRO A 21 48.64 22.67 -54.88
C PRO A 21 48.68 22.05 -56.27
N GLY A 22 47.66 21.28 -56.65
CA GLY A 22 47.51 20.91 -58.06
C GLY A 22 46.63 19.71 -58.30
N LEU A 23 45.58 19.96 -59.09
CA LEU A 23 44.89 19.00 -59.94
C LEU A 23 44.42 17.69 -59.28
N LEU A 24 43.13 17.63 -58.91
CA LEU A 24 42.26 16.45 -59.13
C LEU A 24 40.79 16.81 -58.75
N GLY A 25 40.33 17.97 -59.21
CA GLY A 25 38.97 18.49 -58.96
C GLY A 25 37.86 17.90 -59.84
N ARG A 26 38.06 16.77 -60.54
CA ARG A 26 37.07 16.28 -61.53
C ARG A 26 36.69 14.80 -61.43
N THR A 27 37.32 13.99 -60.59
CA THR A 27 36.92 12.56 -60.39
C THR A 27 36.16 12.32 -59.08
N ALA A 28 36.23 13.24 -58.12
CA ALA A 28 35.48 13.15 -56.86
C ALA A 28 33.95 13.36 -57.01
N ALA A 29 33.49 13.89 -58.14
CA ALA A 29 32.07 14.15 -58.38
C ALA A 29 31.28 12.86 -58.74
N VAL A 30 31.96 11.84 -59.30
CA VAL A 30 31.30 10.59 -59.70
C VAL A 30 31.15 9.63 -58.52
N LEU A 31 32.12 9.58 -57.61
CA LEU A 31 32.02 8.77 -56.38
C LEU A 31 31.03 9.33 -55.35
N ARG A 32 30.71 10.63 -55.38
CA ARG A 32 29.66 11.22 -54.53
C ARG A 32 28.23 10.87 -54.94
N ARG A 33 28.01 10.29 -56.14
CA ARG A 33 26.68 9.79 -56.54
C ARG A 33 26.37 8.39 -56.02
N VAL A 34 27.38 7.59 -55.68
CA VAL A 34 27.21 6.22 -55.16
C VAL A 34 27.00 6.23 -53.63
N LEU A 35 27.50 7.25 -52.93
CA LEU A 35 27.35 7.44 -51.49
C LEU A 35 26.25 8.45 -51.12
N ARG A 36 25.20 8.59 -51.95
CA ARG A 36 23.98 9.23 -51.44
C ARG A 36 23.35 8.24 -50.46
N PRO A 37 23.24 8.55 -49.15
CA PRO A 37 22.42 7.75 -48.28
C PRO A 37 21.03 7.76 -48.91
N ARG A 38 20.61 6.59 -49.37
CA ARG A 38 19.26 6.29 -49.81
C ARG A 38 18.36 6.97 -48.79
N ARG A 39 17.72 8.08 -49.18
CA ARG A 39 16.79 8.80 -48.29
C ARG A 39 15.77 7.74 -47.91
N ARG A 40 15.93 7.14 -46.73
CA ARG A 40 14.91 6.29 -46.12
C ARG A 40 13.66 7.15 -46.21
N PRO A 41 12.55 6.65 -46.79
CA PRO A 41 11.31 7.41 -46.75
C PRO A 41 11.13 7.79 -45.29
N LEU A 42 11.11 9.10 -45.03
CA LEU A 42 10.76 9.62 -43.72
C LEU A 42 9.37 9.06 -43.48
N LEU A 43 9.30 7.96 -42.71
CA LEU A 43 8.05 7.44 -42.16
C LEU A 43 7.24 8.66 -41.73
N PRO A 44 5.95 8.78 -42.10
CA PRO A 44 5.19 9.97 -41.85
C PRO A 44 5.36 10.36 -40.38
N ARG A 45 6.12 11.44 -40.13
CA ARG A 45 6.50 11.90 -38.78
C ARG A 45 5.26 12.30 -37.96
N THR A 46 4.13 12.43 -38.64
CA THR A 46 2.77 12.59 -38.13
C THR A 46 2.20 11.30 -37.53
N GLY A 47 2.49 10.14 -38.13
CA GLY A 47 2.03 8.82 -37.65
C GLY A 47 2.67 8.44 -36.31
N THR A 48 3.98 8.69 -36.16
CA THR A 48 4.68 8.44 -34.89
C THR A 48 4.22 9.40 -33.79
N ARG A 49 4.04 10.69 -34.09
CA ARG A 49 3.48 11.66 -33.13
C ARG A 49 2.06 11.31 -32.69
N ARG A 50 1.20 10.88 -33.61
CA ARG A 50 -0.17 10.41 -33.28
C ARG A 50 -0.16 9.14 -32.44
N ARG A 51 0.75 8.19 -32.73
CA ARG A 51 0.92 6.97 -31.95
C ARG A 51 1.36 7.28 -30.51
N LEU A 52 2.39 8.12 -30.34
CA LEU A 52 2.87 8.53 -29.02
C LEU A 52 1.81 9.31 -28.23
N ALA A 53 1.00 10.15 -28.90
CA ALA A 53 -0.09 10.86 -28.25
C ALA A 53 -1.14 9.87 -27.70
N ARG A 54 -1.51 8.85 -28.49
CA ARG A 54 -2.42 7.78 -28.05
C ARG A 54 -1.83 7.00 -26.87
N GLU A 55 -0.59 6.53 -26.98
CA GLU A 55 0.09 5.81 -25.88
C GLU A 55 0.12 6.64 -24.59
N ARG A 56 0.37 7.95 -24.69
CA ARG A 56 0.35 8.84 -23.53
C ARG A 56 -1.05 8.97 -22.93
N ASP A 57 -2.08 9.07 -23.77
CA ASP A 57 -3.46 9.19 -23.31
C ASP A 57 -3.95 7.87 -22.71
N ASP A 58 -3.52 6.72 -23.26
CA ASP A 58 -3.74 5.39 -22.70
C ASP A 58 -3.08 5.26 -21.32
N CYS A 59 -1.81 5.67 -21.17
CA CYS A 59 -1.12 5.68 -19.88
C CYS A 59 -1.81 6.57 -18.84
N ARG A 60 -2.37 7.72 -19.26
CA ARG A 60 -3.14 8.61 -18.36
C ARG A 60 -4.43 7.94 -17.93
N GLN A 61 -5.14 7.31 -18.86
CA GLN A 61 -6.37 6.59 -18.56
C GLN A 61 -6.13 5.42 -17.59
N GLU A 62 -5.04 4.67 -17.79
CA GLU A 62 -4.64 3.59 -16.88
C GLU A 62 -4.30 4.12 -15.49
N ARG A 63 -3.51 5.19 -15.40
CA ARG A 63 -3.19 5.84 -14.12
C ARG A 63 -4.46 6.29 -13.40
N ASP A 64 -5.37 6.97 -14.10
CA ASP A 64 -6.62 7.47 -13.51
C ASP A 64 -7.56 6.32 -13.10
N ARG A 65 -7.47 5.17 -13.77
CA ARG A 65 -8.15 3.94 -13.32
C ARG A 65 -7.53 3.40 -12.03
N TRP A 66 -6.20 3.26 -11.97
CA TRP A 66 -5.51 2.78 -10.76
C TRP A 66 -5.68 3.71 -9.58
N GLN A 67 -5.68 5.03 -9.80
CA GLN A 67 -5.94 6.02 -8.76
C GLN A 67 -7.35 5.83 -8.16
N ARG A 68 -8.37 5.67 -9.00
CA ARG A 68 -9.73 5.41 -8.51
C ARG A 68 -9.84 4.12 -7.70
N HIS A 69 -9.08 3.08 -8.06
CA HIS A 69 -9.01 1.85 -7.28
C HIS A 69 -8.32 2.09 -5.93
N ALA A 70 -7.18 2.80 -5.91
CA ALA A 70 -6.48 3.16 -4.69
C ALA A 70 -7.38 3.97 -3.73
N ASP A 71 -8.04 5.02 -4.24
CA ASP A 71 -8.96 5.85 -3.45
C ASP A 71 -10.17 5.06 -2.94
N SER A 72 -10.61 4.02 -3.66
CA SER A 72 -11.68 3.14 -3.21
C SER A 72 -11.20 2.24 -2.08
N TYR A 73 -10.01 1.65 -2.18
CA TYR A 73 -9.44 0.82 -1.13
C TYR A 73 -9.14 1.63 0.13
N GLU A 74 -8.66 2.86 0.01
CA GLU A 74 -8.41 3.74 1.14
C GLU A 74 -9.71 4.07 1.89
N ARG A 75 -10.81 4.31 1.16
CA ARG A 75 -12.14 4.53 1.76
C ARG A 75 -12.65 3.30 2.51
N GLU A 76 -12.56 2.12 1.89
CA GLU A 76 -12.98 0.86 2.54
C GLU A 76 -12.10 0.54 3.75
N LEU A 77 -10.78 0.76 3.67
CA LEU A 77 -9.87 0.58 4.80
C LEU A 77 -10.23 1.53 5.95
N THR A 78 -10.46 2.81 5.65
CA THR A 78 -10.86 3.81 6.65
C THR A 78 -12.16 3.41 7.34
N ARG A 79 -13.15 2.92 6.56
CA ARG A 79 -14.42 2.42 7.09
C ARG A 79 -14.23 1.21 7.99
N ALA A 80 -13.47 0.22 7.54
CA ALA A 80 -13.20 -1.01 8.31
C ALA A 80 -12.44 -0.71 9.61
N LEU A 81 -11.47 0.22 9.58
CA LEU A 81 -10.75 0.64 10.79
C LEU A 81 -11.68 1.33 11.79
N ARG A 82 -12.58 2.20 11.32
CA ARG A 82 -13.59 2.84 12.18
C ARG A 82 -14.58 1.84 12.77
N GLU A 83 -15.07 0.89 11.97
CA GLU A 83 -15.94 -0.18 12.46
C GLU A 83 -15.24 -1.03 13.52
N ARG A 84 -13.97 -1.40 13.28
CA ARG A 84 -13.12 -2.08 14.26
C ARG A 84 -12.96 -1.27 15.55
N ALA A 85 -12.72 0.04 15.46
CA ALA A 85 -12.57 0.90 16.64
C ALA A 85 -13.85 0.92 17.49
N ASN A 86 -15.03 1.02 16.85
CA ASN A 86 -16.32 0.96 17.56
C ASN A 86 -16.53 -0.39 18.26
N LEU A 87 -16.20 -1.50 17.59
CA LEU A 87 -16.30 -2.83 18.19
C LEU A 87 -15.35 -3.00 19.39
N LEU A 88 -14.12 -2.48 19.29
CA LEU A 88 -13.19 -2.48 20.41
C LEU A 88 -13.67 -1.61 21.58
N ALA A 89 -14.26 -0.45 21.30
CA ALA A 89 -14.84 0.41 22.33
C ALA A 89 -16.01 -0.28 23.05
N TRP A 90 -16.86 -0.97 22.28
CA TRP A 90 -17.95 -1.79 22.81
C TRP A 90 -17.43 -2.96 23.67
N LEU A 91 -16.42 -3.69 23.19
CA LEU A 91 -15.80 -4.77 23.97
C LEU A 91 -15.18 -4.26 25.27
N ALA A 92 -14.51 -3.09 25.24
CA ALA A 92 -13.96 -2.47 26.44
C ALA A 92 -15.06 -2.04 27.42
N ALA A 93 -16.23 -1.62 26.93
CA ALA A 93 -17.38 -1.30 27.78
C ALA A 93 -17.99 -2.54 28.45
N LEU A 94 -17.95 -3.71 27.78
CA LEU A 94 -18.41 -4.98 28.35
C LEU A 94 -17.46 -5.55 29.41
N HIS A 95 -16.16 -5.22 29.31
CA HIS A 95 -15.12 -5.73 30.21
C HIS A 95 -14.29 -4.59 30.84
N PRO A 96 -14.92 -3.70 31.65
CA PRO A 96 -14.26 -2.50 32.16
C PRO A 96 -13.07 -2.80 33.08
N SER A 97 -13.09 -3.94 33.79
CA SER A 97 -12.01 -4.37 34.68
C SER A 97 -10.76 -4.87 33.93
N SER A 98 -10.90 -5.22 32.64
CA SER A 98 -9.84 -5.85 31.84
C SER A 98 -9.26 -4.93 30.78
N ALA A 99 -9.85 -3.75 30.57
CA ALA A 99 -9.47 -2.81 29.51
C ALA A 99 -8.71 -1.60 30.07
N VAL A 100 -7.58 -1.28 29.44
CA VAL A 100 -6.73 -0.14 29.82
C VAL A 100 -6.19 0.54 28.56
N LEU A 101 -6.22 1.87 28.53
CA LEU A 101 -5.54 2.68 27.50
C LEU A 101 -4.14 3.06 27.96
N VAL A 102 -3.19 3.03 27.04
CA VAL A 102 -1.78 3.29 27.31
C VAL A 102 -1.19 4.16 26.19
N ALA A 103 -0.39 5.18 26.52
CA ALA A 103 0.40 5.91 25.53
C ALA A 103 1.48 5.00 24.92
N ASP A 104 1.60 4.93 23.59
CA ASP A 104 2.72 4.24 22.95
C ASP A 104 3.94 5.17 22.83
N VAL A 105 4.72 5.25 23.90
CA VAL A 105 5.96 6.06 23.91
C VAL A 105 7.04 5.47 22.99
N ALA A 106 6.88 4.23 22.52
CA ALA A 106 7.87 3.54 21.70
C ALA A 106 7.68 3.79 20.19
N SER A 107 6.49 4.23 19.73
CA SER A 107 6.17 4.38 18.30
C SER A 107 6.70 5.66 17.63
N GLY A 108 7.41 6.54 18.34
CA GLY A 108 7.91 7.79 17.77
C GLY A 108 6.88 8.93 17.85
N PRO A 109 7.00 10.00 17.04
CA PRO A 109 6.21 11.23 17.19
C PRO A 109 4.74 11.10 16.79
N ASP A 110 4.31 9.94 16.30
CA ASP A 110 2.91 9.65 16.04
C ASP A 110 2.28 9.25 17.37
N ASP A 111 1.46 10.14 17.95
CA ASP A 111 0.69 10.03 19.21
C ASP A 111 -0.30 8.85 19.23
N THR A 112 0.21 7.65 18.92
CA THR A 112 -0.53 6.41 18.85
C THR A 112 -0.71 5.89 20.27
N HIS A 113 -1.93 5.48 20.56
CA HIS A 113 -2.26 4.91 21.85
C HIS A 113 -2.53 3.42 21.67
N LEU A 114 -2.29 2.64 22.71
CA LEU A 114 -2.58 1.22 22.74
C LEU A 114 -3.76 0.97 23.65
N LEU A 115 -4.79 0.33 23.11
CA LEU A 115 -5.79 -0.35 23.92
C LEU A 115 -5.26 -1.72 24.28
N ARG A 116 -5.21 -2.00 25.59
CA ARG A 116 -4.87 -3.32 26.13
C ARG A 116 -6.10 -3.94 26.76
N ILE A 117 -6.44 -5.16 26.35
CA ILE A 117 -7.52 -5.94 26.96
C ILE A 117 -6.97 -7.31 27.35
N GLU A 118 -7.20 -7.72 28.60
CA GLU A 118 -6.89 -9.08 29.04
C GLU A 118 -8.02 -10.05 28.67
N VAL A 119 -7.70 -11.10 27.90
CA VAL A 119 -8.64 -12.12 27.44
C VAL A 119 -8.03 -13.51 27.65
N GLY A 120 -8.68 -14.33 28.48
CA GLY A 120 -8.22 -15.69 28.76
C GLY A 120 -6.81 -15.77 29.34
N GLY A 121 -6.45 -14.81 30.21
CA GLY A 121 -5.12 -14.70 30.84
C GLY A 121 -4.01 -14.18 29.92
N GLN A 122 -4.34 -13.75 28.69
CA GLN A 122 -3.39 -13.12 27.78
C GLN A 122 -3.78 -11.67 27.52
N GLN A 123 -2.81 -10.77 27.60
CA GLN A 123 -3.00 -9.38 27.21
C GLN A 123 -2.97 -9.26 25.69
N LEU A 124 -4.02 -8.68 25.13
CA LEU A 124 -4.13 -8.32 23.72
C LEU A 124 -3.96 -6.82 23.57
N SER A 125 -3.29 -6.39 22.51
CA SER A 125 -3.00 -4.97 22.28
C SER A 125 -3.43 -4.54 20.90
N TRP A 126 -3.91 -3.31 20.78
CA TRP A 126 -4.32 -2.73 19.52
C TRP A 126 -3.90 -1.26 19.44
N PRO A 127 -3.20 -0.85 18.36
CA PRO A 127 -2.96 0.56 18.11
C PRO A 127 -4.26 1.27 17.78
N LEU A 128 -4.40 2.46 18.35
CA LEU A 128 -5.50 3.38 18.19
C LEU A 128 -4.96 4.72 17.68
N PRO A 129 -5.47 5.23 16.56
CA PRO A 129 -5.17 6.58 16.13
C PRO A 129 -5.82 7.60 17.08
N PRO A 130 -5.24 8.81 17.20
CA PRO A 130 -5.75 9.83 18.12
C PRO A 130 -7.20 10.24 17.84
N ALA A 131 -7.65 10.14 16.58
CA ALA A 131 -9.02 10.45 16.19
C ALA A 131 -10.08 9.53 16.82
N ASP A 132 -9.72 8.30 17.20
CA ASP A 132 -10.64 7.31 17.77
C ASP A 132 -10.66 7.32 19.31
N LEU A 133 -9.73 8.02 19.97
CA LEU A 133 -9.64 8.09 21.44
C LEU A 133 -10.94 8.52 22.13
N PRO A 134 -11.74 9.46 21.59
CA PRO A 134 -13.00 9.85 22.24
C PRO A 134 -13.98 8.69 22.41
N LEU A 135 -13.90 7.63 21.60
CA LEU A 135 -14.75 6.43 21.73
C LEU A 135 -14.45 5.62 23.00
N PHE A 136 -13.27 5.83 23.59
CA PHE A 136 -12.77 5.08 24.75
C PHE A 136 -12.72 5.92 26.03
N ALA A 137 -13.48 7.01 26.09
CA ALA A 137 -13.52 7.90 27.27
C ALA A 137 -13.91 7.18 28.58
N HIS A 138 -14.58 6.03 28.49
CA HIS A 138 -14.92 5.18 29.63
C HIS A 138 -13.80 4.25 30.09
N VAL A 139 -12.73 4.11 29.32
CA VAL A 139 -11.62 3.20 29.62
C VAL A 139 -10.56 3.92 30.44
N PRO A 140 -10.13 3.36 31.59
CA PRO A 140 -9.05 3.94 32.39
C PRO A 140 -7.77 4.14 31.60
N TYR A 141 -7.13 5.29 31.81
CA TYR A 141 -5.86 5.63 31.20
C TYR A 141 -4.71 5.31 32.15
N ALA A 142 -3.77 4.48 31.72
CA ALA A 142 -2.56 4.14 32.47
C ALA A 142 -1.32 4.68 31.75
N TYR A 143 -0.44 5.32 32.53
CA TYR A 143 0.91 5.65 32.08
C TYR A 143 1.77 4.38 32.19
N SER A 144 2.12 3.75 31.07
CA SER A 144 3.01 2.57 31.12
C SER A 144 4.48 2.98 31.19
N VAL A 145 5.20 2.38 32.14
CA VAL A 145 6.67 2.47 32.30
C VAL A 145 7.35 1.19 31.80
N THR A 146 6.60 0.11 31.58
CA THR A 146 7.15 -1.19 31.20
C THR A 146 6.97 -1.48 29.71
N LYS A 147 8.11 -1.39 29.01
CA LYS A 147 8.31 -1.98 27.69
C LYS A 147 8.35 -3.49 27.86
N ASP A 148 7.19 -4.14 27.91
CA ASP A 148 7.11 -5.59 27.88
C ASP A 148 7.53 -6.07 26.49
N GLY A 149 8.84 -6.27 26.33
CA GLY A 149 9.50 -6.82 25.15
C GLY A 149 9.27 -8.32 24.98
N ARG A 150 8.10 -8.83 25.35
CA ARG A 150 7.74 -10.22 25.04
C ARG A 150 7.22 -10.24 23.61
N ALA A 151 7.88 -11.01 22.74
CA ALA A 151 7.45 -11.26 21.38
C ALA A 151 5.94 -11.54 21.39
N ALA A 152 5.16 -10.64 20.78
CA ALA A 152 3.71 -10.72 20.85
C ALA A 152 3.28 -12.08 20.30
N PRO A 153 2.68 -12.97 21.11
CA PRO A 153 2.08 -14.19 20.59
C PRO A 153 1.10 -13.83 19.46
N ASP A 154 0.87 -14.72 18.49
CA ASP A 154 -0.11 -14.49 17.42
C ASP A 154 -1.49 -14.25 18.05
N GLN A 155 -1.80 -12.96 18.24
CA GLN A 155 -3.00 -12.48 18.89
C GLN A 155 -4.25 -12.95 18.14
N ALA A 156 -4.16 -13.06 16.81
CA ALA A 156 -5.27 -13.55 16.02
C ALA A 156 -5.50 -15.05 16.24
N ALA A 157 -4.45 -15.85 16.37
CA ALA A 157 -4.59 -17.25 16.75
C ALA A 157 -5.16 -17.42 18.16
N HIS A 158 -4.70 -16.62 19.13
CA HIS A 158 -5.24 -16.63 20.50
C HIS A 158 -6.73 -16.30 20.53
N ILE A 159 -7.14 -15.22 19.86
CA ILE A 159 -8.56 -14.83 19.77
C ILE A 159 -9.37 -15.98 19.16
N ARG A 160 -8.95 -16.56 18.02
CA ARG A 160 -9.67 -17.67 17.39
C ARG A 160 -9.79 -18.89 18.31
N GLY A 161 -8.71 -19.23 19.02
CA GLY A 161 -8.70 -20.35 19.97
C GLY A 161 -9.65 -20.10 21.14
N HIS A 162 -9.57 -18.93 21.75
CA HIS A 162 -10.39 -18.57 22.90
C HIS A 162 -11.88 -18.47 22.53
N THR A 163 -12.22 -17.83 21.40
CA THR A 163 -13.61 -17.77 20.91
C THR A 163 -14.17 -19.17 20.66
N ARG A 164 -13.37 -20.09 20.12
CA ARG A 164 -13.80 -21.49 19.93
C ARG A 164 -14.09 -22.18 21.26
N LEU A 165 -13.27 -21.96 22.28
CA LEU A 165 -13.48 -22.53 23.62
C LEU A 165 -14.77 -21.99 24.26
N LEU A 166 -15.00 -20.68 24.21
CA LEU A 166 -16.23 -20.06 24.73
C LEU A 166 -17.49 -20.59 24.04
N ALA A 167 -17.45 -20.73 22.70
CA ALA A 167 -18.56 -21.30 21.95
C ALA A 167 -18.83 -22.77 22.30
N MET A 168 -17.80 -23.54 22.65
CA MET A 168 -17.96 -24.94 23.07
C MET A 168 -18.48 -25.05 24.52
N GLU A 169 -18.06 -24.16 25.42
CA GLU A 169 -18.58 -24.12 26.79
C GLU A 169 -20.10 -23.91 26.80
N GLU A 170 -20.60 -22.99 25.96
CA GLU A 170 -22.03 -22.76 25.81
C GLU A 170 -22.78 -24.03 25.36
N THR A 171 -22.17 -24.87 24.52
CA THR A 171 -22.79 -26.15 24.11
C THR A 171 -22.72 -27.24 25.17
N LEU A 172 -21.76 -27.16 26.10
CA LEU A 172 -21.56 -28.17 27.15
C LEU A 172 -22.31 -27.83 28.44
N PHE A 173 -22.54 -26.55 28.72
CA PHE A 173 -23.19 -26.05 29.93
C PHE A 173 -24.53 -25.32 29.68
N GLY A 174 -24.83 -24.97 28.43
CA GLY A 174 -26.13 -24.48 28.01
C GLY A 174 -27.05 -25.63 27.64
N ALA A 175 -28.27 -25.66 28.20
CA ALA A 175 -29.33 -26.54 27.74
C ALA A 175 -29.45 -26.44 26.20
N PRO A 176 -29.67 -27.55 25.46
CA PRO A 176 -29.64 -27.48 24.00
C PRO A 176 -30.66 -26.45 23.54
N ALA A 177 -30.19 -25.40 22.88
CA ALA A 177 -31.00 -24.40 22.20
C ALA A 177 -31.70 -25.08 21.01
N GLN A 178 -32.67 -25.93 21.30
CA GLN A 178 -33.47 -26.71 20.36
C GLN A 178 -34.71 -25.91 19.90
N ALA A 179 -34.65 -24.58 19.93
CA ALA A 179 -35.82 -23.73 19.69
C ALA A 179 -35.79 -22.95 18.35
N TRP A 180 -34.64 -22.82 17.68
CA TRP A 180 -34.55 -22.02 16.44
C TRP A 180 -34.68 -22.84 15.15
N ALA A 181 -34.68 -24.18 15.23
CA ALA A 181 -34.92 -25.05 14.07
C ALA A 181 -36.40 -25.14 13.62
N ALA A 182 -37.33 -24.47 14.33
CA ALA A 182 -38.76 -24.48 14.03
C ALA A 182 -39.27 -23.25 13.27
N VAL A 183 -38.41 -22.38 12.75
CA VAL A 183 -38.84 -21.33 11.81
C VAL A 183 -38.87 -21.91 10.41
N ARG A 184 -39.89 -22.72 10.13
CA ARG A 184 -40.25 -23.12 8.77
C ARG A 184 -40.84 -21.89 8.08
N PRO A 185 -40.30 -21.39 6.95
CA PRO A 185 -40.96 -20.31 6.23
C PRO A 185 -42.30 -20.84 5.68
N LEU A 186 -43.40 -20.28 6.17
CA LEU A 186 -44.73 -20.48 5.57
C LEU A 186 -44.65 -20.04 4.10
N ARG A 187 -44.79 -21.00 3.18
CA ARG A 187 -44.94 -20.69 1.75
C ARG A 187 -46.25 -19.91 1.57
N PRO A 188 -46.24 -18.74 0.93
CA PRO A 188 -47.47 -18.04 0.59
C PRO A 188 -48.09 -18.74 -0.63
N GLY A 189 -49.25 -19.39 -0.47
CA GLY A 189 -49.93 -19.93 -1.65
C GLY A 189 -51.06 -20.95 -1.51
N ASP A 190 -51.66 -21.16 -0.33
CA ASP A 190 -52.89 -21.97 -0.25
C ASP A 190 -54.06 -21.09 0.21
N ARG A 191 -54.90 -20.69 -0.74
CA ARG A 191 -56.31 -20.32 -0.57
C ARG A 191 -57.11 -21.05 -1.64
#